data_AF-A0A916E5T3-F1
#
_entry.id   AF-A0A916E5T3-F1
#
_cell.length_a   1.000
_cell.length_b   1.000
_cell.length_c   1.000
_cell.angle_alpha   90.00
_cell.angle_beta   90.00
_cell.angle_gamma   90.00
#
_symmetry.space_group_name_H-M   'P 1'
#
loop_
_entity.id
_entity.type
_entity.pdbx_description
1 polymer ?
#
loop_
_entity_poly.entity_id
_entity_poly.type
_entity_poly.pdbx_seq_one_letter_code
_entity_poly.pdbx_strand_id
1 'polypeptide(L)'
;MTIKDHACRKKGLQNFYYINKNMTDKLKNFNTDTKKFIFEWASKFRGSPLLIVEWDKKRLRQRSIQKFTVITIIRSSRNCFLLPTSGQNKLYSIFRFDDHQIIVNITSALKRAYHQENTDSFGRVYVVVAEKENTFDINEIFDVF
;
A
#
# COMPACT_ATOMS: atom_id res chain seq x y z
N MET A 1 46.11 25.64 -1.87
CA MET A 1 46.63 25.24 -3.20
C MET A 1 46.94 23.75 -3.11
N THR A 2 46.46 22.80 -3.93
CA THR A 2 45.74 22.78 -5.22
C THR A 2 45.30 21.29 -5.37
N ILE A 3 44.01 20.95 -5.50
CA ILE A 3 43.26 20.61 -6.73
C ILE A 3 43.71 19.32 -7.45
N LYS A 4 42.83 18.30 -7.37
CA LYS A 4 42.35 17.30 -8.37
C LYS A 4 43.31 16.25 -8.96
N ASP A 5 42.85 14.98 -8.89
CA ASP A 5 42.33 14.23 -10.05
C ASP A 5 41.34 13.15 -9.56
N HIS A 6 40.04 13.26 -9.81
CA HIS A 6 39.30 12.77 -11.00
C HIS A 6 39.31 11.25 -11.20
N ALA A 7 38.35 10.55 -10.57
CA ALA A 7 37.75 9.35 -11.15
C ALA A 7 36.23 9.55 -11.20
N CYS A 8 35.75 9.81 -12.41
CA CYS A 8 34.36 10.11 -12.74
C CYS A 8 33.63 8.83 -13.18
N ARG A 9 32.39 8.66 -12.70
CA ARG A 9 31.27 7.90 -13.29
C ARG A 9 31.36 6.37 -13.40
N LYS A 10 30.60 5.71 -12.50
CA LYS A 10 29.35 5.03 -12.91
C LYS A 10 28.20 5.44 -11.97
N LYS A 11 27.32 6.31 -12.47
CA LYS A 11 25.99 6.56 -11.91
C LYS A 11 25.13 5.32 -12.16
N GLY A 12 24.59 4.72 -11.11
CA GLY A 12 23.68 3.59 -11.23
C GLY A 12 23.14 3.13 -9.88
N LEU A 13 22.18 3.88 -9.34
CA LEU A 13 21.10 3.36 -8.46
C LEU A 13 21.52 2.42 -7.30
N GLN A 14 22.50 2.81 -6.50
CA GLN A 14 22.73 2.21 -5.18
C GLN A 14 22.67 3.26 -4.08
N ASN A 15 21.54 3.99 -4.03
CA ASN A 15 21.03 4.41 -2.73
C ASN A 15 20.43 3.17 -2.09
N PHE A 16 21.30 2.35 -1.49
CA PHE A 16 20.87 1.37 -0.51
C PHE A 16 20.28 2.17 0.65
N TYR A 17 18.96 2.39 0.60
CA TYR A 17 18.19 2.62 1.80
C TYR A 17 18.60 1.51 2.77
N TYR A 18 19.02 1.87 3.99
CA TYR A 18 19.19 0.91 5.06
C TYR A 18 17.81 0.30 5.37
N ILE A 19 17.41 -0.71 4.59
CA ILE A 19 16.16 -1.43 4.79
C ILE A 19 16.42 -2.36 5.97
N ASN A 20 15.85 -2.02 7.12
CA ASN A 20 15.85 -2.89 8.29
C ASN A 20 15.27 -4.26 7.91
N LYS A 21 15.95 -5.37 8.27
CA LYS A 21 15.53 -6.74 7.96
C LYS A 21 14.07 -7.01 8.34
N ASN A 22 13.60 -6.40 9.42
CA ASN A 22 12.20 -6.47 9.86
C ASN A 22 11.22 -5.82 8.88
N MET A 23 11.62 -4.76 8.16
CA MET A 23 10.78 -4.10 7.15
C MET A 23 10.72 -4.90 5.85
N THR A 24 11.81 -5.57 5.48
CA THR A 24 11.83 -6.47 4.32
C THR A 24 10.88 -7.65 4.51
N ASP A 25 10.79 -8.16 5.74
CA ASP A 25 9.88 -9.23 6.13
C ASP A 25 8.42 -8.80 6.02
N LYS A 26 8.08 -7.61 6.53
CA LYS A 26 6.74 -7.01 6.41
C LYS A 26 6.31 -6.76 4.96
N LEU A 27 7.29 -6.60 4.07
CA LEU A 27 7.06 -6.38 2.64
C LEU A 27 7.13 -7.65 1.79
N LYS A 28 7.40 -8.83 2.35
CA LYS A 28 7.65 -10.07 1.58
C LYS A 28 6.56 -10.35 0.54
N ASN A 29 5.31 -10.11 0.89
CA ASN A 29 4.14 -10.46 0.07
C ASN A 29 3.83 -9.46 -1.05
N PHE A 30 4.38 -8.24 -1.00
CA PHE A 30 4.17 -7.25 -2.06
C PHE A 30 5.12 -7.50 -3.23
N ASN A 31 4.72 -7.10 -4.44
CA ASN A 31 5.64 -7.10 -5.58
C ASN A 31 6.68 -5.97 -5.43
N THR A 32 7.82 -6.08 -6.13
CA THR A 32 8.94 -5.09 -6.11
C THR A 32 8.47 -3.64 -6.27
N ASP A 33 7.44 -3.52 -7.07
CA ASP A 33 6.95 -2.33 -7.68
C ASP A 33 6.07 -1.56 -6.67
N THR A 34 5.25 -2.28 -5.91
CA THR A 34 4.50 -1.80 -4.74
C THR A 34 5.42 -1.52 -3.55
N LYS A 35 6.48 -2.34 -3.34
CA LYS A 35 7.50 -2.06 -2.31
C LYS A 35 8.16 -0.71 -2.54
N LYS A 36 8.63 -0.46 -3.77
CA LYS A 36 9.27 0.80 -4.15
C LYS A 36 8.36 2.00 -3.89
N PHE A 37 7.09 1.89 -4.27
CA PHE A 37 6.10 2.92 -4.01
C PHE A 37 5.93 3.20 -2.50
N ILE A 38 5.82 2.17 -1.66
CA ILE A 38 5.68 2.32 -0.21
C ILE A 38 6.89 3.07 0.37
N PHE A 39 8.11 2.74 -0.05
CA PHE A 39 9.32 3.46 0.40
C PHE A 39 9.31 4.94 -0.03
N GLU A 40 9.03 5.22 -1.31
CA GLU A 40 8.96 6.59 -1.83
C GLU A 40 7.89 7.41 -1.10
N TRP A 41 6.72 6.81 -0.84
CA TRP A 41 5.66 7.42 -0.07
C TRP A 41 6.07 7.71 1.38
N ALA A 42 6.65 6.74 2.08
CA ALA A 42 7.02 6.87 3.49
C ALA A 42 8.07 7.99 3.71
N SER A 43 8.94 8.24 2.73
CA SER A 43 9.90 9.35 2.77
C SER A 43 9.23 10.74 2.74
N LYS A 44 8.04 10.85 2.11
CA LYS A 44 7.38 12.14 1.80
C LYS A 44 6.17 12.46 2.68
N PHE A 45 5.42 11.44 3.11
CA PHE A 45 4.11 11.60 3.73
C PHE A 45 4.06 10.96 5.12
N ARG A 46 4.86 11.49 6.05
CA ARG A 46 4.90 11.00 7.44
C ARG A 46 3.55 11.23 8.14
N GLY A 47 3.09 10.26 8.91
CA GLY A 47 1.83 10.34 9.67
C GLY A 47 0.55 10.20 8.85
N SER A 48 0.59 10.36 7.52
CA SER A 48 -0.52 9.92 6.66
C SER A 48 -0.54 8.40 6.63
N PRO A 49 -1.70 7.73 6.61
CA PRO A 49 -1.75 6.30 6.36
C PRO A 49 -2.04 5.95 4.89
N LEU A 50 -1.53 4.80 4.44
CA LEU A 50 -1.97 4.14 3.22
C LEU A 50 -2.92 2.99 3.54
N LEU A 51 -3.96 2.86 2.72
CA LEU A 51 -4.75 1.65 2.59
C LEU A 51 -4.35 0.95 1.28
N ILE A 52 -3.97 -0.31 1.37
CA ILE A 52 -3.64 -1.15 0.22
C ILE A 52 -4.62 -2.31 0.17
N VAL A 53 -5.28 -2.48 -0.97
CA VAL A 53 -6.15 -3.63 -1.23
C VAL A 53 -5.49 -4.54 -2.26
N GLU A 54 -5.21 -5.76 -1.86
CA GLU A 54 -4.81 -6.86 -2.74
C GLU A 54 -6.06 -7.62 -3.19
N TRP A 55 -6.21 -7.85 -4.50
CA TRP A 55 -7.41 -8.40 -5.10
C TRP A 55 -7.22 -9.86 -5.53
N ASP A 56 -8.01 -10.77 -4.98
CA ASP A 56 -8.16 -12.10 -5.55
C ASP A 56 -9.16 -12.05 -6.71
N LYS A 57 -8.64 -12.03 -7.93
CA LYS A 57 -9.45 -11.97 -9.16
C LYS A 57 -10.39 -13.17 -9.32
N LYS A 58 -10.01 -14.36 -8.86
CA LYS A 58 -10.84 -15.57 -8.96
C LYS A 58 -12.03 -15.43 -8.03
N ARG A 59 -11.79 -15.01 -6.79
CA ARG A 59 -12.83 -14.83 -5.76
C ARG A 59 -13.77 -13.67 -6.07
N LEU A 60 -13.25 -12.55 -6.59
CA LEU A 60 -14.07 -11.45 -7.12
C LEU A 60 -15.07 -11.95 -8.16
N ARG A 61 -14.63 -12.79 -9.12
CA ARG A 61 -15.51 -13.39 -10.13
C ARG A 61 -16.51 -14.35 -9.53
N GLN A 62 -16.08 -15.24 -8.63
CA GLN A 62 -16.96 -16.22 -7.97
C GLN A 62 -18.07 -15.56 -7.17
N ARG A 63 -17.80 -14.43 -6.52
CA ARG A 63 -18.77 -13.68 -5.73
C ARG A 63 -19.52 -12.61 -6.54
N SER A 64 -19.27 -12.53 -7.85
CA SER A 64 -19.84 -11.51 -8.74
C SER A 64 -19.59 -10.06 -8.27
N ILE A 65 -18.46 -9.81 -7.61
CA ILE A 65 -18.08 -8.50 -7.07
C ILE A 65 -17.17 -7.79 -8.08
N GLN A 66 -17.57 -6.58 -8.46
CA GLN A 66 -16.74 -5.72 -9.29
C GLN A 66 -15.75 -4.95 -8.41
N LYS A 67 -14.45 -5.03 -8.73
CA LYS A 67 -13.39 -4.25 -8.09
C LYS A 67 -13.73 -2.75 -8.03
N PHE A 68 -14.32 -2.22 -9.11
CA PHE A 68 -14.71 -0.81 -9.19
C PHE A 68 -15.70 -0.41 -8.09
N THR A 69 -16.68 -1.24 -7.77
CA THR A 69 -17.67 -0.97 -6.72
C THR A 69 -17.01 -0.81 -5.35
N VAL A 70 -16.08 -1.69 -5.02
CA VAL A 70 -15.33 -1.63 -3.76
C VAL A 70 -14.46 -0.37 -3.70
N ILE A 71 -13.77 -0.05 -4.81
CA ILE A 71 -12.98 1.19 -4.93
C ILE A 71 -13.85 2.43 -4.72
N THR A 72 -15.08 2.44 -5.23
CA THR A 72 -16.00 3.57 -5.06
C THR A 72 -16.36 3.80 -3.59
N ILE A 73 -16.58 2.74 -2.81
CA ILE A 73 -16.81 2.84 -1.35
C ILE A 73 -15.61 3.45 -0.64
N ILE A 74 -14.39 3.04 -1.02
CA ILE A 74 -13.16 3.61 -0.44
C ILE A 74 -13.06 5.10 -0.79
N ARG A 75 -13.33 5.44 -2.06
CA ARG A 75 -13.24 6.82 -2.59
C ARG A 75 -14.32 7.76 -2.10
N SER A 76 -15.47 7.26 -1.62
CA SER A 76 -16.51 8.13 -1.05
C SER A 76 -16.11 8.76 0.29
N SER A 77 -15.00 8.29 0.88
CA SER A 77 -14.45 8.90 2.08
C SER A 77 -13.75 10.22 1.76
N ARG A 78 -13.92 11.20 2.64
CA ARG A 78 -13.22 12.49 2.54
C ARG A 78 -11.71 12.27 2.53
N ASN A 79 -10.98 13.17 1.85
CA ASN A 79 -9.52 13.18 1.79
C ASN A 79 -8.90 11.87 1.26
N CYS A 80 -9.63 11.17 0.37
CA CYS A 80 -9.13 10.00 -0.33
C CYS A 80 -8.32 10.41 -1.56
N PHE A 81 -7.03 10.13 -1.55
CA PHE A 81 -6.16 10.30 -2.71
C PHE A 81 -5.86 8.94 -3.31
N LEU A 82 -6.52 8.61 -4.43
CA LEU A 82 -6.17 7.44 -5.22
C LEU A 82 -4.81 7.72 -5.87
N LEU A 83 -3.80 6.95 -5.50
CA LEU A 83 -2.46 7.17 -6.01
C LEU A 83 -2.29 6.43 -7.35
N PRO A 84 -1.81 7.11 -8.41
CA PRO A 84 -1.65 6.48 -9.71
C PRO A 84 -0.62 5.36 -9.58
N THR A 85 -1.09 4.13 -9.78
CA THR A 85 -0.24 2.96 -9.98
C THR A 85 0.26 2.94 -11.43
N SER A 86 0.99 3.98 -11.84
CA SER A 86 1.53 4.08 -13.19
C SER A 86 2.49 2.91 -13.44
N GLY A 87 2.09 2.00 -14.33
CA GLY A 87 2.89 0.85 -14.78
C GLY A 87 2.60 -0.50 -14.13
N GLN A 88 1.68 -0.63 -13.16
CA GLN A 88 1.62 -1.84 -12.31
C GLN A 88 0.34 -2.68 -12.38
N ASN A 89 0.61 -3.97 -12.17
CA ASN A 89 -0.28 -5.10 -11.97
C ASN A 89 -1.67 -4.76 -11.39
N LYS A 90 -2.74 -5.25 -12.04
CA LYS A 90 -4.15 -5.17 -11.61
C LYS A 90 -4.44 -5.75 -10.20
N LEU A 91 -3.44 -6.32 -9.55
CA LEU A 91 -3.51 -7.04 -8.28
C LEU A 91 -3.67 -6.12 -7.06
N TYR A 92 -3.12 -4.90 -7.09
CA TYR A 92 -3.21 -3.98 -5.95
C TYR A 92 -4.00 -2.71 -6.27
N SER A 93 -4.58 -2.08 -5.26
CA SER A 93 -5.12 -0.72 -5.28
C SER A 93 -4.67 0.01 -4.03
N ILE A 94 -4.10 1.21 -4.19
CA ILE A 94 -3.45 1.95 -3.10
C ILE A 94 -4.10 3.32 -2.95
N PHE A 95 -4.43 3.66 -1.71
CA PHE A 95 -5.13 4.90 -1.34
C PHE A 95 -4.39 5.57 -0.19
N ARG A 96 -4.19 6.88 -0.28
CA ARG A 96 -3.65 7.69 0.83
C ARG A 96 -4.79 8.46 1.48
N PHE A 97 -4.72 8.53 2.80
CA PHE A 97 -5.59 9.35 3.63
C PHE A 97 -4.73 10.23 4.53
N ASP A 98 -5.35 11.27 5.09
CA ASP A 98 -4.68 12.17 6.03
C ASP A 98 -4.91 11.75 7.50
N ASP A 99 -5.85 10.82 7.76
CA ASP A 99 -6.25 10.40 9.11
C ASP A 99 -6.51 8.87 9.17
N HIS A 100 -6.02 8.24 10.24
CA HIS A 100 -6.24 6.83 10.57
C HIS A 100 -7.70 6.49 10.83
N GLN A 101 -8.48 7.38 11.44
CA GLN A 101 -9.88 7.14 11.74
C GLN A 101 -10.71 6.90 10.46
N ILE A 102 -10.30 7.52 9.35
CA ILE A 102 -10.92 7.31 8.04
C ILE A 102 -10.74 5.84 7.60
N ILE A 103 -9.57 5.26 7.80
CA ILE A 103 -9.31 3.84 7.47
C ILE A 103 -10.18 2.91 8.32
N VAL A 104 -10.31 3.18 9.61
CA VAL A 104 -11.19 2.40 10.51
C VAL A 104 -12.64 2.45 10.01
N ASN A 105 -13.10 3.62 9.58
CA ASN A 105 -14.46 3.79 9.07
C ASN A 105 -14.66 3.06 7.73
N ILE A 106 -13.69 3.14 6.82
CA ILE A 106 -13.71 2.43 5.53
C ILE A 106 -13.74 0.93 5.73
N THR A 107 -12.83 0.39 6.55
CA THR A 107 -12.71 -1.05 6.79
C THR A 107 -13.97 -1.60 7.46
N SER A 108 -14.57 -0.84 8.37
CA SER A 108 -15.88 -1.17 8.97
C SER A 108 -17.02 -1.15 7.93
N ALA A 109 -17.02 -0.18 7.00
CA ALA A 109 -18.01 -0.12 5.93
C ALA A 109 -17.86 -1.29 4.93
N LEU A 110 -16.62 -1.63 4.56
CA LEU A 110 -16.31 -2.76 3.69
C LEU A 110 -16.71 -4.09 4.35
N LYS A 111 -16.37 -4.28 5.64
CA LYS A 111 -16.78 -5.45 6.41
C LYS A 111 -18.29 -5.62 6.41
N ARG A 112 -19.06 -4.57 6.72
CA ARG A 112 -20.53 -4.65 6.68
C ARG A 112 -21.09 -4.95 5.29
N ALA A 113 -20.44 -4.49 4.23
CA ALA A 113 -20.92 -4.67 2.86
C ALA A 113 -20.58 -6.05 2.28
N TYR A 114 -19.45 -6.63 2.68
CA TYR A 114 -18.83 -7.72 1.95
C TYR A 114 -18.43 -8.92 2.79
N HIS A 115 -18.16 -8.75 4.08
CA HIS A 115 -17.76 -9.88 4.91
C HIS A 115 -18.90 -10.88 5.07
N GLN A 116 -18.56 -12.15 4.88
CA GLN A 116 -19.47 -13.28 5.04
C GLN A 116 -18.74 -14.38 5.78
N GLU A 117 -19.34 -14.87 6.88
CA GLU A 117 -18.80 -16.01 7.62
C GLU A 117 -18.69 -17.24 6.72
N ASN A 118 -17.64 -18.04 6.93
CA ASN A 118 -17.37 -19.28 6.19
C ASN A 118 -17.24 -19.10 4.67
N THR A 119 -16.98 -17.87 4.21
CA THR A 119 -16.77 -17.56 2.80
C THR A 119 -15.34 -17.10 2.59
N ASP A 120 -14.70 -17.61 1.54
CA ASP A 120 -13.36 -17.16 1.17
C ASP A 120 -13.35 -15.66 0.83
N SER A 121 -12.44 -14.93 1.46
CA SER A 121 -12.22 -13.51 1.17
C SER A 121 -11.83 -13.30 -0.30
N PHE A 122 -12.32 -12.23 -0.92
CA PHE A 122 -11.92 -11.83 -2.27
C PHE A 122 -10.74 -10.85 -2.32
N GLY A 123 -10.14 -10.55 -1.18
CA GLY A 123 -8.97 -9.68 -1.13
C GLY A 123 -8.35 -9.60 0.25
N ARG A 124 -7.23 -8.91 0.33
CA ARG A 124 -6.57 -8.59 1.60
C ARG A 124 -6.44 -7.09 1.74
N VAL A 125 -6.57 -6.61 2.95
CA VAL A 125 -6.52 -5.17 3.25
C VAL A 125 -5.36 -4.93 4.18
N TYR A 126 -4.44 -4.08 3.75
CA TYR A 126 -3.26 -3.71 4.51
C TYR A 126 -3.29 -2.22 4.79
N VAL A 127 -2.79 -1.83 5.96
CA VAL A 127 -2.56 -0.45 6.35
C VAL A 127 -1.08 -0.23 6.52
N VAL A 128 -0.56 0.81 5.87
CA VAL A 128 0.83 1.23 6.02
C VAL A 128 0.90 2.57 6.72
N VAL A 129 1.74 2.69 7.73
CA VAL A 129 1.88 3.90 8.54
C VAL A 129 3.34 4.29 8.60
N ALA A 130 3.69 5.46 8.09
CA ALA A 130 5.06 5.98 8.18
C ALA A 130 5.25 6.69 9.52
N GLU A 131 6.02 6.06 10.42
CA GLU A 131 6.33 6.61 11.75
C GLU A 131 7.47 7.63 11.67
N LYS A 132 8.52 7.31 10.89
CA LYS A 132 9.72 8.13 10.72
C LYS A 132 10.23 8.00 9.29
N GLU A 133 11.25 8.80 8.94
CA GLU A 133 11.93 8.64 7.66
C GLU A 133 12.41 7.20 7.47
N ASN A 134 12.06 6.60 6.33
CA ASN A 134 12.43 5.23 5.99
C ASN A 134 12.03 4.17 7.03
N THR A 135 11.06 4.49 7.90
CA THR A 135 10.52 3.58 8.92
C THR A 135 9.00 3.61 8.85
N PHE A 136 8.40 2.49 8.49
CA PHE A 136 6.95 2.34 8.42
C PHE A 136 6.55 0.99 9.01
N ASP A 137 5.31 0.94 9.49
CA ASP A 137 4.65 -0.29 9.89
C ASP A 137 3.63 -0.73 8.84
N ILE A 138 3.43 -2.04 8.72
CA ILE A 138 2.43 -2.64 7.84
C ILE A 138 1.62 -3.64 8.64
N ASN A 139 0.31 -3.45 8.68
CA ASN A 139 -0.62 -4.33 9.36
C ASN A 139 -1.70 -4.79 8.39
N GLU A 140 -1.96 -6.11 8.35
CA GLU A 140 -3.13 -6.67 7.67
C GLU A 140 -4.36 -6.51 8.57
N ILE A 141 -5.47 -6.07 8.00
CA ILE A 141 -6.78 -6.06 8.65
C ILE A 141 -7.55 -7.26 8.14
N PHE A 142 -7.79 -8.21 9.05
CA PHE A 142 -8.52 -9.44 8.76
C PHE A 142 -10.03 -9.22 8.72
N ASP A 143 -10.74 -10.16 8.08
CA ASP A 143 -12.21 -10.22 8.02
C ASP A 143 -12.88 -8.96 7.46
N VAL A 144 -12.23 -8.28 6.51
CA VAL A 144 -12.80 -7.11 5.82
C VAL A 144 -13.71 -7.51 4.67
N PHE A 145 -13.45 -8.64 4.01
CA PHE A 145 -14.21 -9.16 2.89
C PHE A 145 -14.72 -10.58 3.16
#